data_AF-A0A4R5CGM6-F1
#
_entry.id   AF-A0A4R5CGM6-F1
#
_cell.length_a   1.000
_cell.length_b   1.000
_cell.length_c   1.000
_cell.angle_alpha   90.00
_cell.angle_beta   90.00
_cell.angle_gamma   90.00
#
_symmetry.space_group_name_H-M   'P 1'
#
loop_
_entity.id
_entity.type
_entity.pdbx_description
1 polymer ?
#
loop_
_entity_poly.entity_id
_entity_poly.type
_entity_poly.pdbx_seq_one_letter_code
_entity_poly.pdbx_strand_id
1 'polypeptide(L)' 'MATEETSPSAAAATQRLLTYWAHGPGRAKIMPEVEGAWDRCHVELGKYIQGRQLDGFCARVIHEATGRWPGQHRDKD' A
#
# COMPACT_ATOMS: atom_id res chain seq x y z
N MET A 1 21.06 -20.57 4.10
CA MET A 1 20.82 -19.33 4.87
C MET A 1 19.40 -18.89 4.54
N ALA A 2 18.44 -19.13 5.43
CA ALA A 2 17.11 -18.55 5.26
C ALA A 2 17.22 -17.08 5.68
N THR A 3 17.04 -16.17 4.73
CA THR A 3 16.90 -14.75 5.04
C THR A 3 15.68 -14.60 5.94
N GLU A 4 15.79 -13.80 7.00
CA GLU A 4 14.67 -13.46 7.90
C GLU A 4 13.44 -12.92 7.16
N GLU A 5 13.64 -12.49 5.90
CA GLU A 5 12.63 -11.97 4.98
C GLU A 5 11.55 -13.00 4.57
N THR A 6 11.81 -14.30 4.69
CA THR A 6 10.83 -15.37 4.34
C THR A 6 10.22 -16.03 5.58
N SER A 7 10.38 -15.42 6.76
CA SER A 7 9.83 -15.96 8.01
C SER A 7 8.34 -15.60 8.14
N PRO A 8 7.46 -16.51 8.61
CA PRO A 8 6.01 -16.27 8.75
C PRO A 8 5.69 -15.03 9.62
N SER A 9 6.59 -14.65 10.54
CA SER A 9 6.46 -13.44 11.34
C SER A 9 6.57 -12.14 10.50
N ALA A 10 7.48 -12.09 9.52
CA ALA A 10 7.65 -10.94 8.64
C ALA A 10 6.44 -10.76 7.71
N ALA A 11 5.88 -11.86 7.21
CA ALA A 11 4.64 -11.85 6.44
C ALA A 11 3.46 -11.34 7.29
N ALA A 12 3.35 -11.78 8.55
CA ALA A 12 2.31 -11.30 9.47
C ALA A 12 2.46 -9.80 9.81
N ALA A 13 3.68 -9.32 10.01
CA ALA A 13 3.94 -7.89 10.24
C ALA A 13 3.53 -7.05 9.02
N THR A 14 3.86 -7.51 7.81
CA THR A 14 3.46 -6.85 6.56
C THR A 14 1.94 -6.81 6.40
N GLN A 15 1.25 -7.90 6.72
CA GLN A 15 -0.21 -7.96 6.68
C GLN A 15 -0.86 -6.98 7.66
N ARG A 16 -0.32 -6.86 8.88
CA ARG A 16 -0.81 -5.87 9.86
C ARG A 16 -0.68 -4.43 9.36
N LEU A 17 0.46 -4.09 8.74
CA LEU A 17 0.66 -2.79 8.12
C LEU A 17 -0.34 -2.57 6.97
N LEU A 18 -0.51 -3.57 6.11
CA LEU A 18 -1.46 -3.50 5.00
C LEU A 18 -2.88 -3.23 5.52
N THR A 19 -3.35 -3.98 6.53
CA THR A 19 -4.67 -3.75 7.14
C THR A 19 -4.79 -2.35 7.76
N TYR A 20 -3.75 -1.86 8.45
CA TYR A 20 -3.78 -0.52 9.06
C TYR A 20 -3.95 0.60 8.01
N TRP A 21 -3.25 0.48 6.88
CA TRP A 21 -3.29 1.48 5.81
C TRP A 21 -4.49 1.33 4.87
N ALA A 22 -4.96 0.09 4.64
CA ALA A 22 -6.09 -0.19 3.76
C ALA A 22 -7.45 -0.02 4.44
N HIS A 23 -7.59 -0.45 5.70
CA HIS A 23 -8.87 -0.50 6.42
C HIS A 23 -8.86 0.22 7.76
N GLY A 24 -7.67 0.49 8.31
CA GLY A 24 -7.50 1.12 9.62
C GLY A 24 -7.36 2.64 9.58
N PRO A 25 -6.84 3.25 10.65
CA PRO A 25 -6.67 4.71 10.75
C PRO A 25 -5.80 5.33 9.64
N GLY A 26 -4.86 4.57 9.07
CA GLY A 26 -4.04 5.02 7.95
C GLY A 26 -4.85 5.29 6.68
N ARG A 27 -5.97 4.59 6.48
CA ARG A 27 -6.86 4.73 5.32
C ARG A 27 -7.36 6.16 5.16
N ALA A 28 -7.67 6.84 6.27
CA ALA A 28 -8.18 8.21 6.25
C ALA A 28 -7.19 9.21 5.63
N LYS A 29 -5.89 8.94 5.70
CA LYS A 29 -4.85 9.79 5.11
C LYS A 29 -4.70 9.53 3.60
N ILE A 30 -4.82 8.27 3.21
CA ILE A 30 -4.66 7.81 1.82
C ILE A 30 -5.95 8.01 1.00
N MET A 31 -7.13 8.05 1.64
CA MET A 31 -8.48 8.05 1.03
C MET A 31 -8.51 7.29 -0.31
N PRO A 32 -8.36 5.96 -0.29
CA PRO A 32 -8.05 5.15 -1.46
C PRO A 32 -9.14 5.13 -2.53
N GLU A 33 -10.36 5.58 -2.20
CA GLU A 33 -11.49 5.70 -3.13
C GLU A 33 -11.46 6.96 -3.98
N VAL A 34 -10.63 7.95 -3.60
CA VAL A 34 -10.56 9.26 -4.23
C VAL A 34 -9.33 9.35 -5.13
N GLU A 35 -9.45 10.12 -6.21
CA GLU A 35 -8.31 10.46 -7.07
C GLU A 35 -7.10 10.98 -6.26
N GLY A 36 -5.89 10.73 -6.77
CA GLY A 36 -4.65 11.07 -6.08
C GLY A 36 -4.35 10.22 -4.84
N ALA A 37 -5.04 9.08 -4.64
CA ALA A 37 -4.70 8.12 -3.59
C ALA A 37 -3.26 7.59 -3.71
N TRP A 38 -2.78 7.42 -4.95
CA TRP A 38 -1.41 6.98 -5.24
C TRP A 38 -0.38 7.96 -4.66
N ASP A 39 -0.49 9.24 -5.01
CA ASP A 39 0.43 10.28 -4.55
C ASP A 39 0.38 10.47 -3.03
N ARG A 40 -0.83 10.44 -2.44
CA ARG A 40 -1.00 10.53 -0.98
C ARG A 40 -0.38 9.34 -0.26
N CYS A 41 -0.50 8.14 -0.84
CA CYS A 41 0.19 6.96 -0.34
C CYS A 41 1.72 7.15 -0.36
N HIS A 42 2.28 7.62 -1.48
CA HIS A 42 3.72 7.92 -1.57
C HIS A 42 4.19 8.98 -0.57
N VAL A 43 3.42 10.04 -0.35
CA VAL A 43 3.75 11.08 0.62
C VAL A 43 3.78 10.53 2.05
N GLU A 44 2.79 9.71 2.43
CA GLU A 44 2.71 9.19 3.79
C GLU A 44 3.70 8.05 4.06
N LEU A 45 3.81 7.10 3.13
CA LEU A 45 4.62 5.90 3.30
C LEU A 45 6.06 6.05 2.81
N GLY A 46 6.34 6.99 1.90
CA GLY A 46 7.69 7.27 1.40
C GLY A 46 8.67 7.75 2.47
N LYS A 47 8.15 8.19 3.62
CA LYS A 47 8.91 8.51 4.82
C LYS A 47 9.58 7.27 5.45
N TYR A 48 9.07 6.07 5.14
CA TYR A 48 9.45 4.81 5.80
C TYR A 48 9.90 3.73 4.81
N ILE A 49 9.26 3.68 3.63
CA ILE A 49 9.49 2.67 2.59
C ILE A 49 10.01 3.39 1.36
N GLN A 50 11.10 2.90 0.76
CA GLN A 50 11.75 3.55 -0.37
C GLN A 50 11.79 2.67 -1.62
N GLY A 51 11.89 3.32 -2.77
CA GLY A 51 12.04 2.68 -4.08
C GLY A 51 10.85 1.78 -4.43
N ARG A 52 11.10 0.73 -5.22
CA ARG A 52 10.06 -0.15 -5.77
C ARG A 52 9.18 -0.83 -4.72
N GLN A 53 9.68 -0.99 -3.50
CA GLN A 53 8.89 -1.56 -2.40
C GLN A 53 7.73 -0.63 -2.01
N LEU A 54 7.92 0.69 -2.10
CA LEU A 54 6.87 1.68 -1.86
C LEU A 54 5.75 1.55 -2.90
N ASP A 55 6.12 1.51 -4.18
CA ASP A 55 5.15 1.36 -5.28
C ASP A 55 4.31 0.09 -5.10
N GLY A 56 4.96 -1.04 -4.82
CA GLY A 56 4.29 -2.32 -4.62
C GLY A 56 3.40 -2.33 -3.38
N PHE A 57 3.83 -1.69 -2.28
CA PHE A 57 3.03 -1.60 -1.07
C PHE A 57 1.80 -0.70 -1.28
N CYS A 58 1.98 0.47 -1.91
CA CYS A 58 0.88 1.39 -2.23
C CYS A 58 -0.15 0.76 -3.17
N ALA A 59 0.30 0.00 -4.17
CA ALA A 59 -0.59 -0.75 -5.04
C ALA A 59 -1.46 -1.75 -4.25
N ARG A 60 -0.86 -2.49 -3.31
CA ARG A 60 -1.58 -3.42 -2.45
C ARG A 60 -2.54 -2.72 -1.50
N VAL A 61 -2.17 -1.59 -0.91
CA VAL A 61 -3.06 -0.81 -0.03
C VAL A 61 -4.32 -0.37 -0.78
N ILE A 62 -4.17 0.19 -1.98
CA ILE A 62 -5.31 0.66 -2.78
C ILE A 62 -6.18 -0.53 -3.21
N HIS A 63 -5.56 -1.63 -3.64
CA HIS A 63 -6.29 -2.84 -4.03
C HIS A 63 -7.05 -3.47 -2.85
N GLU A 64 -6.42 -3.58 -1.69
CA GLU A 64 -7.03 -4.14 -0.49
C GLU A 64 -8.21 -3.29 0.01
N ALA A 65 -8.09 -1.95 -0.08
CA ALA A 65 -9.15 -1.05 0.36
C ALA A 65 -10.34 -0.98 -0.60
N THR A 66 -10.10 -1.11 -1.92
CA THR A 66 -11.10 -0.81 -2.94
C THR A 66 -11.47 -1.98 -3.86
N GLY A 67 -10.73 -3.08 -3.79
CA GLY A 67 -10.79 -4.19 -4.74
C GLY A 67 -10.17 -3.91 -6.11
N ARG A 68 -9.58 -2.72 -6.35
CA ARG A 68 -9.07 -2.30 -7.66
C ARG A 68 -7.58 -1.99 -7.64
N TRP A 69 -6.85 -2.47 -8.64
CA TRP A 69 -5.44 -2.11 -8.81
C TRP A 69 -5.32 -0.67 -9.35
N PRO A 70 -4.45 0.18 -8.78
CA PRO A 70 -4.19 1.51 -9.35
C PRO A 70 -3.68 1.37 -10.79
N GLY A 71 -4.14 2.25 -11.67
CA GLY A 71 -3.79 2.22 -13.10
C GLY A 71 -4.55 1.20 -13.97
N GLN A 72 -5.41 0.33 -13.40
CA GLN A 72 -6.39 -0.41 -14.21
C GLN A 72 -7.49 0.50 -14.77
N HIS A 73 -7.79 1.59 -14.08
CA HIS A 73 -8.52 2.72 -14.64
C HIS A 73 -7.50 3.71 -15.21
N ARG A 74 -6.90 3.36 -16.35
CA ARG A 74 -6.24 4.36 -17.19
C ARG A 74 -7.31 4.91 -18.10
N ASP A 75 -8.21 5.73 -17.55
CA ASP A 75 -8.88 6.71 -18.39
C ASP A 75 -7.76 7.50 -19.05
N LYS A 76 -7.66 7.29 -20.35
CA LYS A 76 -6.82 8.06 -21.25
C LYS A 76 -7.49 9.43 -21.34
N ASP A 77 -6.93 10.43 -20.67
CA ASP A 77 -7.01 11.78 -21.22
C ASP A 77 -6.41 11.80 -22.64
#